data_AF-V4JSM1-F1
#
_entry.id   AF-V4JSM1-F1
#
_cell.length_a   1.000
_cell.length_b   1.000
_cell.length_c   1.000
_cell.angle_alpha   90.00
_cell.angle_beta   90.00
_cell.angle_gamma   90.00
#
_symmetry.space_group_name_H-M   'P 1'
#
loop_
_entity.id
_entity.type
_entity.pdbx_description
1 polymer ?
#
loop_
_entity_poly.entity_id
_entity_poly.type
_entity_poly.pdbx_seq_one_letter_code
_entity_poly.pdbx_strand_id
1 'polypeptide(L)' 'MYLDDLNWRPIGTVGWPSDYMDRNDKGPDDSMHDWLGVFAIYDPEGTVSKGDRGVIDITRVRGVLEELLTSRS' A
#
# COMPACT_ATOMS: atom_id res chain seq x y z
N MET A 1 -3.12 19.56 16.66
CA MET A 1 -1.93 20.42 16.55
C MET A 1 -1.89 20.90 15.11
N TYR A 2 -1.93 22.21 14.86
CA TYR A 2 -1.80 22.81 13.53
C TYR A 2 -0.52 23.63 13.54
N LEU A 3 0.42 23.29 12.66
CA LEU A 3 1.69 23.97 12.46
C LEU A 3 1.67 24.50 11.03
N ASP A 4 1.48 25.81 10.90
CA ASP A 4 1.59 26.54 9.63
C ASP A 4 3.04 26.54 9.10
N ASP A 5 3.25 26.91 7.83
CA ASP A 5 4.53 27.13 7.09
C ASP A 5 5.69 26.15 7.34
N LEU A 6 5.37 25.02 7.92
CA LEU A 6 6.31 24.02 8.34
C LEU A 6 6.27 22.88 7.34
N ASN A 7 7.12 22.97 6.32
CA ASN A 7 7.21 22.02 5.21
C ASN A 7 7.78 20.63 5.60
N TRP A 8 7.74 20.23 6.87
CA TRP A 8 8.09 18.88 7.29
C TRP A 8 6.86 18.15 7.82
N ARG A 9 6.48 17.08 7.10
CA ARG A 9 5.53 16.08 7.57
C ARG A 9 6.33 14.81 7.90
N PRO A 10 6.18 14.23 9.11
CA PRO A 10 6.78 12.95 9.40
C PRO A 10 6.17 11.92 8.45
N ILE A 11 7.03 11.25 7.68
CA ILE A 11 6.61 10.17 6.81
C ILE A 11 6.56 8.92 7.70
N GLY A 12 5.40 8.27 7.77
CA GLY A 12 5.23 7.00 8.50
C GLY A 12 5.93 5.83 7.81
N THR A 13 7.17 5.99 7.35
CA THR A 13 7.94 4.96 6.65
C THR A 13 8.50 3.93 7.63
N VAL A 14 8.20 2.66 7.38
CA VAL A 14 8.90 1.52 8.01
C VAL A 14 10.08 1.16 7.11
N GLY A 15 11.31 1.25 7.63
CA GLY A 15 12.53 0.81 6.91
C GLY A 15 13.33 1.90 6.17
N TRP A 16 12.96 3.18 6.29
CA TRP A 16 13.76 4.30 5.76
C TRP A 16 14.79 4.77 6.81
N PRO A 17 16.05 5.10 6.44
CA PRO A 17 17.11 5.39 7.42
C PRO A 17 16.99 6.75 8.14
N SER A 18 16.04 7.59 7.74
CA SER A 18 15.88 8.97 8.22
C SER A 18 14.42 9.26 8.47
N ASP A 19 14.10 10.07 9.48
CA ASP A 19 12.73 10.56 9.69
C ASP A 19 12.32 11.64 8.67
N TYR A 20 13.23 12.01 7.75
CA TYR A 20 13.10 13.13 6.83
C TYR A 20 13.44 12.75 5.38
N MET A 21 12.67 13.30 4.43
CA MET A 21 12.99 13.33 2.99
C MET A 21 13.06 14.77 2.50
N ASP A 22 14.02 15.07 1.63
CA ASP A 22 14.29 16.40 1.06
C ASP A 22 13.34 16.76 -0.09
N ARG A 23 12.69 15.76 -0.71
CA ARG A 23 11.72 15.94 -1.80
C ARG A 23 10.47 15.12 -1.57
N ASN A 24 9.33 15.71 -1.94
CA ASN A 24 8.03 15.07 -1.89
C ASN A 24 7.51 14.85 -3.31
N ASP A 25 7.18 13.61 -3.64
CA ASP A 25 6.46 13.27 -4.87
C ASP A 25 4.97 13.57 -4.63
N LYS A 26 4.58 14.83 -4.79
CA LYS A 26 3.23 15.31 -4.48
C LYS A 26 2.23 14.84 -5.54
N GLY A 27 1.65 13.67 -5.34
CA GLY A 27 0.34 13.34 -5.91
C GLY A 27 -0.74 14.29 -5.37
N PRO A 28 -1.92 14.40 -6.02
CA PRO A 28 -3.03 15.26 -5.57
C PRO A 28 -3.59 14.86 -4.20
N ASP A 29 -3.22 13.68 -3.69
CA ASP A 29 -3.52 13.15 -2.36
C ASP A 29 -2.39 13.37 -1.34
N ASP A 30 -1.35 14.14 -1.68
CA ASP A 30 -0.17 14.40 -0.84
C ASP A 30 0.56 13.11 -0.36
N SER A 31 0.35 11.97 -1.04
CA SER A 31 0.98 10.69 -0.71
C SER A 31 2.27 10.48 -1.51
N MET A 32 3.29 9.90 -0.87
CA MET A 32 4.46 9.37 -1.58
C MET A 32 4.06 8.04 -2.23
N HIS A 33 4.16 7.95 -3.54
CA HIS A 33 3.85 6.74 -4.29
C HIS A 33 5.15 6.01 -4.65
N ASP A 34 5.24 4.72 -4.32
CA ASP A 34 6.27 3.83 -4.87
C ASP A 34 5.71 3.17 -6.14
N TRP A 35 6.59 2.85 -7.09
CA TRP A 35 6.26 2.02 -8.26
C TRP A 35 5.80 0.62 -7.82
N LEU A 36 6.23 0.15 -6.65
CA LEU A 36 5.82 -1.12 -6.05
C LEU A 36 4.81 -0.90 -4.92
N GLY A 37 3.52 -1.06 -5.24
CA GLY A 37 2.45 -1.10 -4.25
C GLY A 37 2.41 -2.41 -3.44
N VAL A 38 1.80 -2.38 -2.27
CA VAL A 38 1.57 -3.56 -1.42
C VAL A 38 0.12 -4.01 -1.52
N PHE A 39 -0.08 -5.30 -1.79
CA PHE A 39 -1.40 -5.94 -1.82
C PHE A 39 -1.41 -7.14 -0.87
N ALA A 40 -2.29 -7.12 0.13
CA ALA A 40 -2.38 -8.15 1.16
C ALA A 40 -3.84 -8.58 1.37
N ILE A 41 -4.02 -9.88 1.58
CA ILE A 41 -5.33 -10.49 1.87
C ILE A 41 -5.26 -11.11 3.25
N TYR A 42 -6.20 -10.73 4.11
CA TYR A 42 -6.42 -11.37 5.40
C TYR A 42 -7.72 -12.17 5.33
N ASP A 43 -7.59 -13.48 5.50
CA ASP A 43 -8.73 -14.40 5.53
C ASP A 43 -8.80 -15.12 6.88
N PRO A 44 -9.71 -14.72 7.78
CA PRO A 44 -9.85 -15.32 9.11
C PRO A 44 -10.40 -16.75 9.04
N GLU A 45 -11.07 -17.14 7.95
CA GLU A 45 -11.70 -18.44 7.79
C GLU A 45 -10.72 -19.48 7.22
N GLY A 46 -9.53 -19.04 6.78
CA GLY A 46 -8.46 -19.92 6.29
C GLY A 46 -8.79 -20.62 4.97
N THR A 47 -9.72 -20.06 4.19
CA THR A 47 -10.12 -20.54 2.87
C THR A 47 -9.09 -20.22 1.78
N VAL A 48 -8.28 -19.18 1.98
CA VAL A 48 -7.19 -18.79 1.08
C VAL A 48 -5.85 -19.30 1.61
N SER A 49 -5.08 -19.96 0.75
CA SER A 49 -3.74 -20.41 1.12
C SER A 49 -2.83 -19.22 1.41
N LYS A 50 -2.23 -19.23 2.61
CA LYS A 50 -1.27 -18.23 3.10
C LYS A 50 0.05 -18.30 2.31
N GLY A 51 0.74 -17.17 2.22
CA GLY A 51 2.09 -17.08 1.67
C GLY A 51 2.28 -15.86 0.78
N ASP A 52 3.55 -15.59 0.47
CA ASP A 52 3.93 -14.58 -0.52
C ASP A 52 3.55 -15.06 -1.93
N ARG A 53 2.86 -14.19 -2.68
CA ARG A 53 2.43 -14.46 -4.06
C ARG A 53 3.35 -13.81 -5.10
N GLY A 54 4.41 -13.14 -4.65
CA GLY A 54 5.32 -12.38 -5.50
C GLY A 54 4.67 -11.11 -6.04
N VAL A 55 5.29 -10.55 -7.09
CA VAL A 55 4.82 -9.34 -7.74
C VAL A 55 3.67 -9.66 -8.69
N ILE A 56 2.57 -8.91 -8.56
CA ILE A 56 1.43 -8.97 -9.47
C ILE A 56 1.32 -7.65 -10.24
N ASP A 57 0.95 -7.75 -11.51
CA ASP A 57 0.57 -6.58 -12.30
C ASP A 57 -0.71 -5.97 -11.74
N ILE A 58 -0.74 -4.64 -11.59
CA ILE A 58 -1.89 -3.92 -11.02
C ILE A 58 -3.19 -4.17 -11.80
N THR A 59 -3.10 -4.42 -13.10
CA THR A 59 -4.25 -4.75 -13.94
C THR A 59 -4.91 -6.09 -13.56
N ARG A 60 -4.19 -6.97 -12.85
CA ARG A 60 -4.68 -8.28 -12.40
C ARG A 60 -5.37 -8.23 -11.04
N VAL A 61 -5.20 -7.16 -10.26
CA VAL A 61 -5.75 -7.05 -8.89
C VAL A 61 -7.26 -7.25 -8.87
N ARG A 62 -7.99 -6.67 -9.83
CA ARG A 62 -9.45 -6.86 -9.95
C ARG A 62 -9.82 -8.34 -10.08
N GLY A 63 -9.15 -9.08 -10.96
CA GLY A 63 -9.45 -10.50 -11.18
C GLY A 63 -9.23 -11.33 -9.92
N VAL A 64 -8.16 -11.05 -9.18
CA VAL A 64 -7.90 -11.70 -7.88
C VAL A 64 -9.03 -11.42 -6.88
N LEU A 65 -9.50 -10.17 -6.80
CA LEU A 65 -10.62 -9.82 -5.92
C LEU A 65 -11.91 -10.53 -6.35
N GLU A 66 -12.20 -10.60 -7.65
CA GLU A 66 -13.39 -11.30 -8.16
C GLU A 66 -13.34 -12.79 -7.84
N GLU A 67 -12.21 -13.45 -8.07
CA GLU A 67 -12.01 -14.86 -7.71
C GLU A 67 -12.28 -15.10 -6.22
N LEU A 68 -11.71 -14.27 -5.34
CA LEU A 68 -11.87 -14.40 -3.88
C LEU A 68 -13.30 -14.18 -3.40
N LEU A 69 -14.03 -13.26 -4.03
CA LEU A 69 -15.41 -12.93 -3.66
C LEU A 69 -16.41 -13.93 -4.23
N THR A 70 -16.14 -14.48 -5.42
CA THR A 70 -17.07 -15.36 -6.15
C THR A 70 -16.80 -16.84 -5.91
N SER A 71 -15.60 -17.25 -5.48
CA SER A 71 -15.30 -18.65 -5.12
C SER A 71 -16.06 -19.15 -3.88
N ARG A 72 -16.96 -18.32 -3.33
CA ARG A 72 -17.82 -18.59 -2.18
C ARG A 72 -19.27 -18.97 -2.57
N SER A 73 -19.59 -19.15 -3.86
CA SER A 73 -20.92 -19.63 -4.32
C SER A 73 -20.95 -21.12 -4.64
#